data_AF-A0A2E1LLK5-F1
#
_entry.id   AF-A0A2E1LLK5-F1
#
_cell.length_a   1.000
_cell.length_b   1.000
_cell.length_c   1.000
_cell.angle_alpha   90.00
_cell.angle_beta   90.00
_cell.angle_gamma   90.00
#
_symmetry.space_group_name_H-M   'P 1'
#
loop_
_entity.id
_entity.type
_entity.pdbx_description
1 polymer ?
#
loop_
_entity_poly.entity_id
_entity_poly.type
_entity_poly.pdbx_seq_one_letter_code
_entity_poly.pdbx_strand_id
1 'polypeptide(L)'
;NWQWDSVAANAFFCPDAQAAEAWAAELDRLRKDGNSAGGVIEVVAEGIPAGLGAPVYSKLDSDIAAALMSINAAKGVEIGDGFAAAALNGVGNADEMGIDNHGNPTFASNHAGGILGGISTGQPVVARLAIKPTSSILTPRASINRFGEPVSVVTKGRHDPCVAIRGVPVAEAMVAIVLADHLLQARAEGVPLTPRSWDQREG
;
A
#
# COMPACT_ATOMS: atom_id res chain seq x y z
N ASN A 1 0.23 19.95 3.23
CA ASN A 1 -1.14 20.50 3.07
C ASN A 1 -2.14 19.37 2.89
N TRP A 2 -2.20 18.44 3.84
CA TRP A 2 -2.89 17.15 3.67
C TRP A 2 -4.41 17.26 3.90
N GLN A 3 -5.21 16.90 2.90
CA GLN A 3 -6.67 16.90 2.94
C GLN A 3 -7.22 15.65 2.24
N TRP A 4 -7.80 14.71 3.00
CA TRP A 4 -8.31 13.45 2.47
C TRP A 4 -9.40 13.61 1.40
N ASP A 5 -10.29 14.58 1.58
CA ASP A 5 -11.34 14.87 0.58
C ASP A 5 -10.78 15.27 -0.80
N SER A 6 -9.52 15.74 -0.84
CA SER A 6 -8.87 16.12 -2.09
C SER A 6 -8.43 14.91 -2.92
N VAL A 7 -8.27 13.72 -2.33
CA VAL A 7 -7.79 12.51 -3.02
C VAL A 7 -8.66 12.19 -4.24
N ALA A 8 -9.98 12.18 -4.08
CA ALA A 8 -10.92 11.91 -5.18
C ALA A 8 -11.14 13.13 -6.10
N ALA A 9 -10.67 14.32 -5.71
CA ALA A 9 -10.92 15.57 -6.42
C ALA A 9 -9.83 15.91 -7.46
N ASN A 10 -8.77 15.12 -7.57
CA ASN A 10 -7.70 15.35 -8.53
C ASN A 10 -7.24 14.07 -9.24
N ALA A 11 -6.54 14.24 -10.36
CA ALA A 11 -6.11 13.13 -11.20
C ALA A 11 -4.96 12.29 -10.61
N PHE A 12 -4.38 12.69 -9.48
CA PHE A 12 -3.21 12.06 -8.87
C PHE A 12 -3.54 11.20 -7.65
N PHE A 13 -4.80 11.18 -7.20
CA PHE A 13 -5.19 10.57 -5.93
C PHE A 13 -4.37 11.13 -4.75
N CYS A 14 -4.05 12.43 -4.81
CA CYS A 14 -3.14 13.07 -3.87
C CYS A 14 -3.91 13.92 -2.84
N PRO A 15 -3.67 13.75 -1.54
CA PRO A 15 -4.25 14.61 -0.52
C PRO A 15 -3.51 15.96 -0.35
N ASP A 16 -2.34 16.14 -0.98
CA ASP A 16 -1.59 17.41 -0.94
C ASP A 16 -1.63 18.14 -2.30
N ALA A 17 -2.39 19.24 -2.35
CA ALA A 17 -2.57 20.02 -3.57
C ALA A 17 -1.25 20.59 -4.14
N GLN A 18 -0.28 20.95 -3.29
CA GLN A 18 1.01 21.48 -3.75
C GLN A 18 1.86 20.37 -4.38
N ALA A 19 1.83 19.17 -3.80
CA ALA A 19 2.49 18.01 -4.39
C ALA A 19 1.86 17.65 -5.75
N ALA A 20 0.52 17.65 -5.84
CA ALA A 20 -0.19 17.40 -7.08
C ALA A 20 0.18 18.39 -8.20
N GLU A 21 0.30 19.68 -7.89
CA GLU A 21 0.73 20.70 -8.85
C GLU A 21 2.18 20.48 -9.32
N ALA A 22 3.09 20.20 -8.39
CA ALA A 22 4.49 19.89 -8.70
C ALA A 22 4.61 18.63 -9.57
N TRP A 23 3.85 17.58 -9.26
CA TRP A 23 3.82 16.34 -10.05
C TRP A 23 3.24 16.56 -11.45
N ALA A 24 2.21 17.39 -11.60
CA ALA A 24 1.65 17.74 -12.90
C ALA A 24 2.70 18.39 -13.80
N ALA A 25 3.43 19.38 -13.26
CA ALA A 25 4.51 20.05 -13.99
C ALA A 25 5.63 19.09 -14.40
N GLU A 26 6.06 18.21 -13.48
CA GLU A 26 7.13 17.25 -13.73
C GLU A 26 6.73 16.18 -14.76
N LEU A 27 5.51 15.64 -14.69
CA LEU A 27 5.03 14.65 -15.66
C LEU A 27 4.83 15.25 -17.05
N ASP A 28 4.40 16.52 -17.13
CA ASP A 28 4.32 17.23 -18.40
C ASP A 28 5.71 17.44 -19.01
N ARG A 29 6.73 17.70 -18.19
CA ARG A 29 8.13 17.76 -18.62
C ARG A 29 8.62 16.40 -19.11
N LEU A 30 8.45 15.34 -18.32
CA LEU A 30 8.86 13.98 -18.70
C LEU A 30 8.18 13.49 -19.98
N ARG A 31 6.90 13.82 -20.16
CA ARG A 31 6.17 13.54 -21.41
C ARG A 31 6.82 14.21 -22.61
N LYS A 32 7.18 15.50 -22.49
CA LYS A 32 7.88 16.25 -23.56
C LYS A 32 9.26 15.68 -23.85
N ASP A 33 9.95 15.20 -22.81
CA ASP A 33 11.27 14.57 -22.92
C ASP A 33 11.19 13.11 -23.43
N GLY A 34 9.98 12.58 -23.67
CA GLY A 34 9.80 11.20 -24.11
C GLY A 34 10.28 10.18 -23.10
N ASN A 35 10.13 10.49 -21.80
CA ASN A 35 10.57 9.70 -20.66
C ASN A 35 9.39 9.38 -19.71
N SER A 36 9.64 8.63 -18.63
CA SER A 36 8.64 8.24 -17.64
C SER A 36 9.18 8.31 -16.21
N ALA A 37 8.27 8.28 -15.24
CA ALA A 37 8.53 8.19 -13.82
C ALA A 37 7.78 7.00 -13.21
N GLY A 38 8.32 6.50 -12.09
CA GLY A 38 7.64 5.58 -11.21
C GLY A 38 6.86 6.34 -10.14
N GLY A 39 6.54 5.64 -9.05
CA GLY A 39 5.93 6.26 -7.88
C GLY A 39 5.78 5.28 -6.74
N VAL A 40 5.44 5.81 -5.57
CA VAL A 40 5.00 5.03 -4.41
C VAL A 40 3.54 5.33 -4.19
N ILE A 41 2.74 4.28 -3.98
CA ILE A 41 1.33 4.38 -3.63
C ILE A 41 1.22 3.91 -2.19
N GLU A 42 0.52 4.68 -1.34
CA GLU A 42 0.12 4.26 0.00
C GLU A 42 -1.38 3.98 -0.01
N VAL A 43 -1.77 2.82 0.53
CA VAL A 43 -3.16 2.41 0.73
C VAL A 43 -3.40 2.31 2.23
N VAL A 44 -4.45 2.98 2.70
CA VAL A 44 -4.87 2.97 4.09
C VAL A 44 -6.27 2.37 4.16
N ALA A 45 -6.43 1.29 4.93
CA ALA A 45 -7.72 0.69 5.20
C ALA A 45 -8.11 0.90 6.67
N GLU A 46 -9.21 1.61 6.90
CA GLU A 46 -9.71 1.97 8.22
C GLU A 46 -10.91 1.11 8.62
N GLY A 47 -11.21 1.05 9.92
CA GLY A 47 -12.35 0.28 10.44
C GLY A 47 -12.17 -1.24 10.32
N ILE A 48 -10.93 -1.71 10.16
CA ILE A 48 -10.61 -3.13 10.07
C ILE A 48 -10.70 -3.72 11.49
N PRO A 49 -11.50 -4.78 11.72
CA PRO A 49 -11.58 -5.39 13.05
C PRO A 49 -10.24 -6.01 13.42
N ALA A 50 -9.91 -5.99 14.71
CA ALA A 50 -8.76 -6.73 15.23
C ALA A 50 -8.98 -8.23 15.08
N GLY A 51 -7.92 -8.99 14.82
CA GLY A 51 -7.96 -10.45 14.76
C GLY A 51 -8.12 -11.08 13.38
N LEU A 52 -8.07 -10.30 12.29
CA LEU A 52 -7.99 -10.84 10.92
C LEU A 52 -6.57 -11.30 10.61
N GLY A 53 -6.44 -12.40 9.87
CA GLY A 53 -5.15 -13.03 9.57
C GLY A 53 -4.74 -14.08 10.61
N ALA A 54 -3.56 -14.65 10.39
CA ALA A 54 -3.07 -15.75 11.20
C ALA A 54 -1.55 -15.65 11.42
N PRO A 55 -1.01 -16.30 12.47
CA PRO A 55 0.38 -16.09 12.89
C PRO A 55 1.43 -16.81 12.03
N VAL A 56 1.03 -17.74 11.15
CA VAL A 56 1.96 -18.58 10.38
C VAL A 56 1.54 -18.70 8.92
N TYR A 57 0.45 -19.40 8.64
CA TYR A 57 -0.15 -19.53 7.31
C TYR A 57 -1.28 -18.52 7.18
N SER A 58 -1.44 -17.87 6.02
CA SER A 58 -2.40 -16.78 5.83
C SER A 58 -2.14 -15.60 6.77
N LYS A 59 -0.88 -15.15 6.85
CA LYS A 59 -0.56 -13.89 7.51
C LYS A 59 -1.13 -12.75 6.67
N LEU A 60 -1.82 -11.80 7.30
CA LEU A 60 -2.48 -10.71 6.60
C LEU A 60 -1.49 -9.85 5.79
N ASP A 61 -0.33 -9.53 6.38
CA ASP A 61 0.75 -8.79 5.73
C ASP A 61 1.33 -9.53 4.51
N SER A 62 1.52 -10.84 4.61
CA SER A 62 1.98 -11.70 3.51
C SER A 62 1.01 -11.69 2.34
N ASP A 63 -0.28 -11.82 2.60
CA ASP A 63 -1.30 -11.87 1.54
C ASP A 63 -1.50 -10.50 0.89
N ILE A 64 -1.48 -9.41 1.68
CA ILE A 64 -1.46 -8.04 1.16
C ILE A 64 -0.20 -7.82 0.30
N ALA A 65 0.96 -8.25 0.77
CA ALA A 65 2.21 -8.11 0.04
C ALA A 65 2.19 -8.88 -1.29
N ALA A 66 1.67 -10.11 -1.29
CA ALA A 66 1.52 -10.90 -2.50
C ALA A 66 0.57 -10.22 -3.50
N ALA A 67 -0.58 -9.75 -3.02
CA ALA A 67 -1.58 -9.09 -3.86
C ALA A 67 -1.02 -7.79 -4.46
N LEU A 68 -0.40 -6.92 -3.65
CA LEU A 68 0.20 -5.67 -4.14
C LEU A 68 1.39 -5.89 -5.06
N MET A 69 2.26 -6.85 -4.76
CA MET A 69 3.41 -7.19 -5.61
C MET A 69 2.99 -7.79 -6.96
N SER A 70 1.79 -8.37 -7.05
CA SER A 70 1.25 -8.90 -8.31
C SER A 70 0.84 -7.81 -9.30
N ILE A 71 0.69 -6.56 -8.85
CA ILE A 71 0.34 -5.44 -9.71
C ILE A 71 1.47 -5.19 -10.71
N ASN A 72 1.10 -5.04 -11.99
CA ASN A 72 2.08 -4.79 -13.04
C ASN A 72 2.96 -3.57 -12.70
N ALA A 73 4.27 -3.74 -12.90
CA ALA A 73 5.30 -2.76 -12.55
C ALA A 73 5.59 -2.56 -11.06
N ALA A 74 4.91 -3.26 -10.14
CA ALA A 74 5.31 -3.30 -8.73
C ALA A 74 6.69 -3.97 -8.56
N LYS A 75 7.53 -3.36 -7.71
CA LYS A 75 8.90 -3.80 -7.43
C LYS A 75 9.24 -3.89 -5.94
N GLY A 76 8.38 -3.36 -5.07
CA GLY A 76 8.57 -3.34 -3.61
C GLY A 76 7.22 -3.19 -2.94
N VAL A 77 7.04 -3.81 -1.78
CA VAL A 77 5.88 -3.62 -0.90
C VAL A 77 6.38 -3.44 0.53
N GLU A 78 5.74 -2.53 1.25
CA GLU A 78 5.99 -2.20 2.65
C GLU A 78 4.68 -2.26 3.44
N ILE A 79 4.75 -2.67 4.70
CA ILE A 79 3.66 -2.59 5.66
C ILE A 79 4.09 -1.63 6.77
N GLY A 80 3.23 -0.68 7.14
CA GLY A 80 3.55 0.37 8.11
C GLY A 80 4.78 1.19 7.71
N ASP A 81 5.75 1.25 8.61
CA ASP A 81 7.03 1.93 8.37
C ASP A 81 7.93 1.21 7.36
N GLY A 82 7.65 -0.06 7.03
CA GLY A 82 8.33 -0.76 5.95
C GLY A 82 9.85 -0.84 6.14
N PHE A 83 10.60 -0.40 5.12
CA PHE A 83 12.06 -0.39 5.20
C PHE A 83 12.59 0.63 6.23
N ALA A 84 11.82 1.65 6.61
CA ALA A 84 12.24 2.61 7.63
C ALA A 84 12.35 1.96 9.03
N ALA A 85 11.55 0.92 9.30
CA ALA A 85 11.63 0.15 10.54
C ALA A 85 13.02 -0.46 10.77
N ALA A 86 13.75 -0.81 9.70
CA ALA A 86 15.09 -1.39 9.80
C ALA A 86 16.14 -0.40 10.36
N ALA A 87 15.85 0.90 10.36
CA ALA A 87 16.70 1.93 10.94
C ALA A 87 16.39 2.21 12.42
N LEU A 88 15.36 1.59 13.00
CA LEU A 88 14.91 1.83 14.36
C LEU A 88 15.45 0.76 15.33
N ASN A 89 15.62 1.14 16.60
CA ASN A 89 15.83 0.17 17.67
C ASN A 89 14.47 -0.34 18.19
N GLY A 90 14.48 -1.40 19.00
CA GLY A 90 13.23 -2.01 19.48
C GLY A 90 12.31 -1.06 20.26
N VAL A 91 12.87 -0.08 20.98
CA VAL A 91 12.08 0.93 21.71
C VAL A 91 11.42 1.90 20.75
N GLY A 92 12.16 2.35 19.72
CA GLY A 92 11.65 3.30 18.72
C GLY A 92 10.67 2.72 17.71
N ASN A 93 10.61 1.39 17.58
CA ASN A 93 9.70 0.69 16.65
C ASN A 93 8.49 0.06 17.37
N ALA A 94 8.45 0.07 18.70
CA ALA A 94 7.36 -0.55 19.44
C ALA A 94 6.09 0.32 19.37
N ASP A 95 4.99 -0.28 18.95
CA ASP A 95 3.66 0.32 19.10
C ASP A 95 3.17 0.07 20.52
N GLU A 96 3.43 1.02 21.42
CA GLU A 96 3.08 0.91 22.84
C GLU A 96 1.57 0.85 23.05
N MET A 97 1.12 -0.11 23.88
CA MET A 97 -0.30 -0.33 24.15
C MET A 97 -0.75 0.33 25.44
N GLY A 98 -1.96 0.88 25.41
CA GLY A 98 -2.68 1.43 26.56
C GLY A 98 -4.14 0.98 26.57
N ILE A 99 -4.93 1.62 27.43
CA ILE A 99 -6.38 1.40 27.55
C ILE A 99 -7.07 2.76 27.57
N ASP A 100 -8.17 2.90 26.83
CA ASP A 100 -8.99 4.13 26.84
C ASP A 100 -9.95 4.18 28.06
N ASN A 101 -10.70 5.28 28.19
CA ASN A 101 -11.69 5.45 29.27
C ASN A 101 -12.86 4.46 29.22
N HIS A 102 -12.99 3.68 28.14
CA HIS A 102 -14.04 2.69 27.91
C HIS A 102 -13.54 1.26 28.07
N GLY A 103 -12.25 1.06 28.41
CA GLY A 103 -11.65 -0.27 28.57
C GLY A 103 -11.09 -0.88 27.28
N ASN A 104 -11.13 -0.16 26.15
CA ASN A 104 -10.63 -0.67 24.88
C ASN A 104 -9.10 -0.53 24.77
N PRO A 105 -8.40 -1.51 24.17
CA PRO A 105 -6.99 -1.37 23.84
C PRO A 105 -6.74 -0.17 22.92
N THR A 106 -5.69 0.58 23.20
CA THR A 106 -5.20 1.67 22.35
C THR A 106 -3.72 1.49 22.05
N PHE A 107 -3.25 2.15 21.00
CA PHE A 107 -1.83 2.18 20.63
C PHE A 107 -1.35 3.63 20.52
N ALA A 108 -0.14 3.91 21.00
CA ALA A 108 0.46 5.24 20.95
C ALA A 108 1.00 5.61 19.55
N SER A 109 1.27 4.62 18.71
CA SER A 109 1.82 4.74 17.35
C SER A 109 1.34 3.58 16.47
N ASN A 110 1.62 3.63 15.17
CA ASN A 110 1.25 2.60 14.18
C ASN A 110 2.41 2.24 13.24
N HIS A 111 3.61 2.03 13.79
CA HIS A 111 4.81 1.62 13.07
C HIS A 111 4.61 0.29 12.33
N ALA A 112 3.84 -0.63 12.92
CA ALA A 112 3.49 -1.92 12.34
C ALA A 112 2.44 -1.84 11.22
N GLY A 113 1.85 -0.67 10.97
CA GLY A 113 0.85 -0.50 9.90
C GLY A 113 -0.41 -1.35 10.10
N GLY A 114 -0.86 -1.47 11.35
CA GLY A 114 -2.08 -2.16 11.73
C GLY A 114 -2.00 -3.68 11.73
N ILE A 115 -0.81 -4.27 11.55
CA ILE A 115 -0.60 -5.72 11.49
C ILE A 115 0.56 -6.13 12.40
N LEU A 116 0.27 -6.92 13.44
CA LEU A 116 1.28 -7.47 14.34
C LEU A 116 1.24 -9.01 14.28
N GLY A 117 2.40 -9.61 14.01
CA GLY A 117 2.51 -11.07 13.89
C GLY A 117 1.75 -11.70 12.73
N GLY A 118 1.28 -10.91 11.77
CA GLY A 118 0.39 -11.35 10.68
C GLY A 118 -1.10 -11.21 10.98
N ILE A 119 -1.46 -10.52 12.09
CA ILE A 119 -2.84 -10.35 12.56
C ILE A 119 -3.17 -8.85 12.66
N SER A 120 -4.36 -8.44 12.23
CA SER A 120 -4.81 -7.05 12.36
C SER A 120 -4.96 -6.62 13.82
N THR A 121 -4.52 -5.40 14.14
CA THR A 121 -4.55 -4.85 15.51
C THR A 121 -5.80 -4.02 15.81
N GLY A 122 -6.57 -3.67 14.79
CA GLY A 122 -7.69 -2.71 14.87
C GLY A 122 -7.29 -1.27 14.53
N GLN A 123 -5.99 -0.98 14.43
CA GLN A 123 -5.48 0.27 13.86
C GLN A 123 -5.64 0.26 12.33
N PRO A 124 -5.52 1.42 11.66
CA PRO A 124 -5.49 1.47 10.21
C PRO A 124 -4.44 0.53 9.63
N VAL A 125 -4.84 -0.31 8.68
CA VAL A 125 -3.90 -1.14 7.91
C VAL A 125 -3.25 -0.24 6.88
N VAL A 126 -1.93 -0.10 6.96
CA VAL A 126 -1.15 0.78 6.07
C VAL A 126 -0.20 -0.07 5.25
N ALA A 127 -0.33 0.00 3.93
CA ALA A 127 0.55 -0.68 3.00
C ALA A 127 1.03 0.27 1.91
N ARG A 128 2.28 0.14 1.48
CA ARG A 128 2.83 0.89 0.34
C ARG A 128 3.35 -0.04 -0.72
N LEU A 129 3.24 0.37 -1.98
CA LEU A 129 3.91 -0.32 -3.09
C LEU A 129 4.71 0.64 -3.96
N ALA A 130 5.90 0.20 -4.35
CA ALA A 130 6.78 0.90 -5.26
C ALA A 130 6.53 0.42 -6.70
N ILE A 131 6.11 1.34 -7.57
CA ILE A 131 5.87 1.12 -8.99
C ILE A 131 7.04 1.67 -9.79
N LYS A 132 7.68 0.84 -10.62
CA LYS A 132 8.76 1.29 -11.49
C LYS A 132 8.26 2.22 -12.62
N PRO A 133 9.14 3.05 -13.21
CA PRO A 133 8.81 3.80 -14.41
C PRO A 133 8.34 2.91 -15.57
N THR A 134 7.36 3.38 -16.33
CA THR A 134 6.85 2.70 -17.53
C THR A 134 7.98 2.50 -18.54
N SER A 135 8.19 1.27 -19.02
CA SER A 135 9.28 0.97 -19.96
C SER A 135 8.98 1.41 -21.41
N SER A 136 7.72 1.69 -21.73
CA SER A 136 7.27 2.20 -23.02
C SER A 136 7.52 3.71 -23.14
N ILE A 137 8.75 4.07 -23.48
CA ILE A 137 9.19 5.45 -23.67
C ILE A 137 9.56 5.72 -25.13
N LEU A 138 9.53 7.00 -25.53
CA LEU A 138 9.87 7.42 -26.90
C LEU A 138 11.38 7.44 -27.13
N THR A 139 12.17 7.49 -26.06
CA THR A 139 13.63 7.43 -26.14
C THR A 139 14.09 6.02 -26.53
N PRO A 140 14.89 5.86 -27.61
CA PRO A 140 15.39 4.54 -28.01
C PRO A 140 16.17 3.82 -26.92
N ARG A 141 15.99 2.50 -26.84
CA ARG A 141 16.73 1.61 -25.94
C ARG A 141 17.36 0.46 -26.71
N ALA A 142 18.57 0.10 -26.30
CA ALA A 142 19.23 -1.11 -26.80
C ALA A 142 18.47 -2.34 -26.31
N SER A 143 18.29 -3.31 -27.20
CA SER A 143 17.69 -4.61 -26.93
C SER A 143 18.33 -5.64 -27.84
N ILE A 144 17.90 -6.89 -27.71
CA ILE A 144 18.16 -7.96 -28.68
C ILE A 144 16.86 -8.42 -29.31
N ASN A 145 16.91 -8.90 -30.56
CA ASN A 145 15.79 -9.57 -31.18
C ASN A 145 15.75 -11.07 -30.80
N ARG A 146 14.76 -11.81 -31.30
CA ARG A 146 14.60 -13.25 -31.02
C ARG A 146 15.74 -14.14 -31.54
N PHE A 147 16.60 -13.60 -32.41
CA PHE A 147 17.78 -14.28 -32.97
C PHE A 147 19.08 -13.90 -32.24
N GLY A 148 19.00 -13.06 -31.20
CA GLY A 148 20.15 -12.61 -30.41
C GLY A 148 20.89 -11.41 -31.01
N GLU A 149 20.36 -10.78 -32.05
CA GLU A 149 21.03 -9.66 -32.71
C GLU A 149 20.68 -8.33 -32.01
N PRO A 150 21.65 -7.41 -31.82
CA PRO A 150 21.39 -6.10 -31.26
C PRO A 150 20.38 -5.30 -32.11
N VAL A 151 19.37 -4.75 -31.47
CA VAL A 151 18.36 -3.88 -32.09
C VAL A 151 18.08 -2.66 -31.23
N SER A 152 17.62 -1.58 -31.86
CA SER A 152 17.10 -0.41 -31.15
C SER A 152 15.57 -0.50 -31.11
N VAL A 153 15.00 -0.51 -29.91
CA VAL A 153 13.55 -0.56 -29.70
C VAL A 153 13.05 0.83 -29.30
N VAL A 154 11.97 1.26 -29.97
CA VAL A 154 11.22 2.48 -29.65
C VAL A 154 9.75 2.10 -29.61
N THR A 155 9.10 2.38 -28.47
CA THR A 155 7.68 2.09 -28.31
C THR A 155 6.87 3.29 -28.76
N LYS A 156 6.22 3.20 -29.93
CA LYS A 156 5.37 4.27 -30.47
C LYS A 156 3.97 4.19 -29.86
N GLY A 157 3.32 5.33 -29.61
CA GLY A 157 1.94 5.39 -29.10
C GLY A 157 1.77 6.37 -27.94
N ARG A 158 0.52 6.51 -27.47
CA ARG A 158 0.19 7.28 -26.27
C ARG A 158 0.46 6.41 -25.05
N HIS A 159 1.56 6.70 -24.35
CA HIS A 159 1.96 5.99 -23.13
C HIS A 159 1.81 6.88 -21.91
N ASP A 160 1.52 6.27 -20.77
CA ASP A 160 1.44 7.00 -19.52
C ASP A 160 2.84 7.34 -18.99
N PRO A 161 3.11 8.62 -18.73
CA PRO A 161 4.39 9.04 -18.17
C PRO A 161 4.59 8.52 -16.75
N CYS A 162 3.52 8.13 -16.05
CA CYS A 162 3.57 7.45 -14.75
C CYS A 162 2.38 6.51 -14.57
N VAL A 163 2.64 5.19 -14.56
CA VAL A 163 1.60 4.17 -14.34
C VAL A 163 1.22 4.02 -12.86
N ALA A 164 2.01 4.56 -11.93
CA ALA A 164 1.70 4.50 -10.50
C ALA A 164 0.35 5.18 -10.19
N ILE A 165 0.07 6.32 -10.84
CA ILE A 165 -1.21 7.03 -10.68
C ILE A 165 -2.40 6.15 -11.05
N ARG A 166 -2.28 5.37 -12.13
CA ARG A 166 -3.32 4.42 -12.55
C ARG A 166 -3.37 3.17 -11.69
N GLY A 167 -2.29 2.87 -10.96
CA GLY A 167 -2.18 1.75 -10.04
C GLY A 167 -2.95 1.97 -8.74
N VAL A 168 -3.27 3.22 -8.36
CA VAL A 168 -3.95 3.55 -7.10
C VAL A 168 -5.27 2.78 -6.93
N PRO A 169 -6.27 2.87 -7.84
CA PRO A 169 -7.52 2.13 -7.67
C PRO A 169 -7.33 0.61 -7.73
N VAL A 170 -6.28 0.12 -8.41
CA VAL A 170 -5.95 -1.31 -8.43
C VAL A 170 -5.41 -1.75 -7.08
N ALA A 171 -4.52 -0.97 -6.47
CA ALA A 171 -3.97 -1.25 -5.15
C ALA A 171 -5.05 -1.25 -4.07
N GLU A 172 -5.96 -0.27 -4.09
CA GLU A 172 -7.14 -0.23 -3.22
C GLU A 172 -7.99 -1.49 -3.37
N ALA A 173 -8.32 -1.88 -4.60
CA ALA A 173 -9.11 -3.08 -4.87
C ALA A 173 -8.41 -4.35 -4.38
N MET A 174 -7.10 -4.49 -4.59
CA MET A 174 -6.34 -5.67 -4.16
C MET A 174 -6.32 -5.79 -2.63
N VAL A 175 -6.09 -4.68 -1.91
CA VAL A 175 -6.14 -4.67 -0.43
C VAL A 175 -7.56 -4.98 0.07
N ALA A 176 -8.59 -4.40 -0.55
CA ALA A 176 -9.98 -4.66 -0.18
C ALA A 176 -10.39 -6.13 -0.37
N ILE A 177 -9.95 -6.76 -1.47
CA ILE A 177 -10.21 -8.19 -1.74
C ILE A 177 -9.54 -9.06 -0.68
N VAL A 178 -8.26 -8.82 -0.37
CA VAL A 178 -7.55 -9.58 0.67
C VAL A 178 -8.24 -9.43 2.02
N LEU A 179 -8.60 -8.22 2.41
CA LEU A 179 -9.32 -7.96 3.67
C LEU A 179 -10.69 -8.66 3.70
N ALA A 180 -11.41 -8.68 2.57
CA ALA A 180 -12.69 -9.39 2.46
C ALA A 180 -12.51 -10.91 2.62
N ASP A 181 -11.48 -11.50 2.00
CA ASP A 181 -11.17 -12.93 2.14
C ASP A 181 -10.87 -13.29 3.59
N HIS A 182 -10.02 -12.51 4.26
CA HIS A 182 -9.70 -12.69 5.68
C HIS A 182 -10.91 -12.51 6.59
N LEU A 183 -11.78 -11.55 6.29
CA LEU A 183 -13.04 -11.34 7.01
C LEU A 183 -13.98 -12.54 6.87
N LEU A 184 -14.11 -13.10 5.66
CA LEU A 184 -14.94 -14.28 5.41
C LEU A 184 -14.37 -15.53 6.09
N GLN A 185 -13.05 -15.69 6.08
CA GLN A 185 -12.37 -16.78 6.79
C GLN A 185 -12.61 -16.70 8.29
N ALA A 186 -12.41 -15.53 8.90
CA ALA A 186 -12.68 -15.31 10.32
C ALA A 186 -14.13 -15.63 10.71
N ARG A 187 -15.10 -15.25 9.85
CA ARG A 187 -16.52 -15.61 10.06
C ARG A 187 -16.75 -17.12 9.99
N ALA A 188 -16.12 -17.81 9.05
CA ALA A 188 -16.26 -19.26 8.89
C ALA A 188 -15.65 -20.03 10.07
N GLU A 189 -14.56 -19.51 10.65
CA GLU A 189 -13.88 -20.09 11.81
C GLU A 189 -14.54 -19.72 13.15
N GLY A 190 -15.56 -18.84 13.14
CA GLY A 190 -16.24 -18.38 14.35
C GLY A 190 -15.40 -17.41 15.20
N VAL A 191 -14.41 -16.75 14.59
CA VAL A 191 -13.62 -15.71 15.25
C VAL A 191 -14.53 -14.50 15.48
N PRO A 192 -14.74 -14.06 16.74
CA PRO A 192 -15.56 -12.88 17.01
C PRO A 192 -14.88 -11.64 16.41
N LEU A 193 -15.58 -10.97 15.50
CA LEU A 193 -15.14 -9.75 14.81
C LEU A 193 -15.46 -8.47 15.60
N THR A 194 -16.14 -8.61 16.73
CA THR A 194 -16.45 -7.56 17.71
C THR A 194 -15.52 -7.72 18.92
N PRO A 195 -15.33 -6.67 19.75
CA PRO A 195 -14.58 -6.78 21.00
C PRO A 195 -15.06 -7.99 21.82
N ARG A 196 -14.12 -8.77 22.39
CA ARG A 196 -14.47 -9.97 23.14
C ARG A 196 -14.97 -9.60 24.54
N SER A 197 -15.80 -10.47 25.10
CA SER A 197 -16.54 -10.34 26.37
C SER A 197 -15.75 -10.16 27.66
N TRP A 198 -14.44 -9.89 27.63
CA TRP A 198 -13.73 -9.47 28.85
C TRP A 198 -14.14 -8.06 29.31
N ASP A 199 -14.90 -7.32 28.50
CA ASP A 199 -15.61 -6.07 28.84
C ASP A 199 -16.77 -6.27 29.84
N GLN A 200 -17.12 -7.52 30.20
CA GLN A 200 -18.20 -7.84 31.13
C GLN A 200 -17.73 -8.53 32.42
N ARG A 201 -16.43 -8.47 32.74
CA ARG A 201 -16.01 -8.81 34.10
C ARG A 201 -16.41 -7.67 35.02
N GLU A 202 -17.62 -7.75 35.57
CA GLU A 202 -18.00 -7.01 36.77
C GLU A 202 -16.89 -7.21 37.81
N GLY A 203 -16.24 -6.10 38.18
CA GLY A 203 -15.45 -5.99 39.40
C GLY A 203 -16.34 -5.59 40.56
#